data_AF-A0A372IE25-F1
#
_entry.id   AF-A0A372IE25-F1
#
_cell.length_a   1.000
_cell.length_b   1.000
_cell.length_c   1.000
_cell.angle_alpha   90.00
_cell.angle_beta   90.00
_cell.angle_gamma   90.00
#
_symmetry.space_group_name_H-M   'P 1'
#
loop_
_entity.id
_entity.type
_entity.pdbx_description
1 polymer ?
#
loop_
_entity_poly.entity_id
_entity_poly.type
_entity_poly.pdbx_seq_one_letter_code
_entity_poly.pdbx_strand_id
1 'polypeptide(L)'
;MKAALSLGLVVMLSACVGTSTTPTSRDAVPAAVWERVPASTPLEELLQGPDGCFWYLRHGPLETVWVPVRDVETIPVCDPPRPRPEDV
;
A
#
# COMPACT_ATOMS: atom_id res chain seq x y z
N MET A 1 -13.82 43.68 -16.46
CA MET A 1 -13.50 42.25 -16.62
C MET A 1 -12.59 41.82 -15.46
N LYS A 2 -13.16 41.34 -14.36
CA LYS A 2 -12.44 40.88 -13.13
C LYS A 2 -12.89 39.45 -12.85
N ALA A 3 -12.39 38.49 -13.62
CA ALA A 3 -12.74 37.07 -13.43
C ALA A 3 -11.58 36.12 -13.77
N ALA A 4 -10.35 36.64 -13.87
CA ALA A 4 -9.20 35.84 -14.31
C ALA A 4 -8.28 35.37 -13.17
N LEU A 5 -8.38 35.95 -11.96
CA LEU A 5 -7.45 35.62 -10.87
C LEU A 5 -7.85 34.40 -10.03
N SER A 6 -9.09 33.93 -10.11
CA SER A 6 -9.60 32.84 -9.26
C SER A 6 -9.37 31.44 -9.84
N LEU A 7 -9.01 31.31 -11.13
CA LEU A 7 -8.91 30.01 -11.80
C LEU A 7 -7.54 29.32 -11.62
N GLY A 8 -6.48 30.07 -11.31
CA GLY A 8 -5.13 29.51 -11.17
C GLY A 8 -4.87 28.78 -9.84
N LEU A 9 -5.58 29.14 -8.77
CA LEU A 9 -5.34 28.61 -7.42
C LEU A 9 -5.87 27.17 -7.24
N VAL A 10 -6.90 26.77 -7.99
CA VAL A 10 -7.58 25.47 -7.83
C VAL A 10 -6.78 24.31 -8.44
N VAL A 11 -5.90 24.57 -9.41
CA VAL A 11 -5.17 23.51 -10.15
C VAL A 11 -4.00 22.92 -9.35
N MET A 12 -3.44 23.67 -8.39
CA MET A 12 -2.20 23.28 -7.69
C MET A 12 -2.40 22.29 -6.53
N LEU A 13 -3.64 21.90 -6.20
CA LEU A 13 -3.95 21.03 -5.05
C LEU A 13 -4.13 19.54 -5.42
N SER A 14 -4.00 19.16 -6.69
CA SER A 14 -4.33 17.78 -7.14
C SER A 14 -3.19 16.75 -7.00
N ALA A 15 -1.99 17.14 -6.55
CA ALA A 15 -0.80 16.30 -6.65
C ALA A 15 -0.53 15.32 -5.48
N CYS A 16 -1.38 15.30 -4.43
CA CYS A 16 -1.09 14.52 -3.21
C CYS A 16 -1.82 13.17 -3.11
N VAL A 17 -2.46 12.68 -4.18
CA VAL A 17 -3.11 11.35 -4.14
C VAL A 17 -2.09 10.27 -4.46
N GLY A 18 -1.71 9.50 -3.44
CA GLY A 18 -0.99 8.25 -3.63
C GLY A 18 -1.92 7.16 -4.17
N THR A 19 -1.49 6.44 -5.20
CA THR A 19 -2.26 5.33 -5.77
C THR A 19 -1.85 4.01 -5.10
N SER A 20 -2.84 3.28 -4.59
CA SER A 20 -2.68 1.87 -4.23
C SER A 20 -3.10 0.98 -5.40
N THR A 21 -2.50 -0.21 -5.51
CA THR A 21 -2.83 -1.18 -6.55
C THR A 21 -3.26 -2.50 -5.90
N THR A 22 -4.43 -3.00 -6.27
CA THR A 22 -4.87 -4.35 -5.87
C THR A 22 -4.25 -5.38 -6.81
N PRO A 23 -3.62 -6.44 -6.30
CA PRO A 23 -3.10 -7.52 -7.13
C PRO A 23 -4.22 -8.22 -7.90
N THR A 24 -3.98 -8.53 -9.18
CA THR A 24 -4.98 -9.16 -10.06
C THR A 24 -4.95 -10.69 -10.01
N SER A 25 -3.88 -11.28 -9.47
CA SER A 25 -3.74 -12.71 -9.29
C SER A 25 -2.83 -13.02 -8.09
N ARG A 26 -2.90 -14.26 -7.61
CA ARG A 26 -2.03 -14.74 -6.53
C ARG A 26 -0.56 -14.70 -6.90
N ASP A 27 -0.23 -14.95 -8.17
CA ASP A 27 1.14 -14.98 -8.69
C ASP A 27 1.78 -13.59 -8.79
N ALA A 28 0.96 -12.53 -8.83
CA ALA A 28 1.44 -11.15 -8.79
C ALA A 28 1.88 -10.70 -7.38
N VAL A 29 1.71 -11.55 -6.37
CA VAL A 29 2.04 -11.25 -4.97
C VAL A 29 3.24 -12.10 -4.56
N PRO A 30 4.33 -11.51 -4.04
CA PRO A 30 5.50 -12.26 -3.59
C PRO A 30 5.13 -13.34 -2.56
N ALA A 31 5.77 -14.51 -2.65
CA ALA A 31 5.50 -15.63 -1.73
C ALA A 31 5.65 -15.24 -0.25
N ALA A 32 6.64 -14.39 0.06
CA ALA A 32 6.88 -13.87 1.40
C ALA A 32 5.68 -13.10 1.99
N VAL A 33 4.77 -12.56 1.17
CA VAL A 33 3.54 -11.93 1.65
C VAL A 33 2.56 -13.00 2.15
N TRP A 34 2.36 -14.05 1.36
CA TRP A 34 1.42 -15.13 1.69
C TRP A 34 1.81 -15.92 2.95
N GLU A 35 3.10 -16.00 3.24
CA GLU A 35 3.61 -16.62 4.47
C GLU A 35 3.31 -15.79 5.73
N ARG A 36 2.93 -14.51 5.58
CA ARG A 36 2.82 -13.54 6.68
C ARG A 36 1.44 -13.00 6.94
N VAL A 37 0.51 -13.26 6.04
CA VAL A 37 -0.91 -12.95 6.24
C VAL A 37 -1.65 -14.17 6.77
N PRO A 38 -2.80 -14.01 7.43
CA PRO A 38 -3.69 -15.13 7.75
C PRO A 38 -3.97 -15.99 6.50
N ALA A 39 -3.98 -17.31 6.66
CA ALA A 39 -4.19 -18.23 5.54
C ALA A 39 -5.53 -18.03 4.81
N SER A 40 -6.51 -17.43 5.48
CA SER A 40 -7.84 -17.11 4.96
C SER A 40 -7.93 -15.73 4.30
N THR A 41 -6.85 -14.95 4.22
CA THR A 41 -6.87 -13.62 3.60
C THR A 41 -7.15 -13.76 2.09
N PRO A 42 -8.25 -13.20 1.58
CA PRO A 42 -8.56 -13.21 0.15
C PRO A 42 -7.65 -12.23 -0.61
N LEU A 43 -7.53 -12.43 -1.93
CA LEU A 43 -6.65 -11.61 -2.78
C LEU A 43 -7.08 -10.14 -2.81
N GLU A 44 -8.39 -9.89 -2.77
CA GLU A 44 -9.01 -8.57 -2.82
C GLU A 44 -8.74 -7.75 -1.54
N GLU A 45 -8.32 -8.43 -0.47
CA GLU A 45 -7.91 -7.83 0.79
C GLU A 45 -6.38 -7.65 0.88
N LEU A 46 -5.70 -7.70 -0.27
CA LEU A 46 -4.31 -7.29 -0.42
C LEU A 46 -4.23 -6.07 -1.32
N LEU A 47 -3.31 -5.17 -0.99
CA LEU A 47 -2.92 -4.08 -1.88
C LEU A 47 -1.43 -3.81 -1.77
N GLN A 48 -0.86 -3.26 -2.84
CA GLN A 48 0.40 -2.56 -2.79
C GLN A 48 0.13 -1.08 -2.60
N GLY A 49 0.64 -0.52 -1.52
CA GLY A 49 0.45 0.89 -1.19
C GLY A 49 1.27 1.81 -2.09
N PRO A 50 1.03 3.14 -1.99
CA PRO A 50 1.83 4.14 -2.71
C PRO A 50 3.31 4.14 -2.32
N ASP A 51 3.61 3.54 -1.17
CA ASP A 51 4.95 3.33 -0.66
C ASP A 51 5.65 2.12 -1.31
N GLY A 52 4.96 1.39 -2.19
CA GLY A 52 5.47 0.20 -2.88
C GLY A 52 5.45 -1.07 -2.01
N CYS A 53 4.86 -1.02 -0.81
CA CYS A 53 4.84 -2.15 0.10
C CYS A 53 3.46 -2.80 0.19
N PHE A 54 3.42 -4.07 0.56
CA PHE A 54 2.18 -4.82 0.66
C PHE A 54 1.48 -4.57 1.98
N TRP A 55 0.15 -4.44 1.90
CA TRP A 55 -0.76 -4.28 3.02
C TRP A 55 -1.87 -5.31 2.88
N TYR A 56 -2.38 -5.79 4.01
CA TYR A 56 -3.56 -6.62 4.04
C TYR A 56 -4.63 -6.06 4.97
N LEU A 57 -5.89 -6.34 4.66
CA LEU A 57 -7.00 -5.94 5.50
C LEU A 57 -7.10 -6.90 6.68
N ARG A 58 -6.99 -6.37 7.90
CA ARG A 58 -7.30 -7.13 9.10
C ARG A 58 -8.69 -6.83 9.59
N HIS A 59 -9.45 -7.89 9.84
CA HIS A 59 -10.74 -7.85 10.49
C HIS A 59 -10.56 -8.17 11.98
N GLY A 60 -10.79 -7.17 12.83
CA GLY A 60 -10.80 -7.31 14.28
C GLY A 60 -12.19 -7.05 14.87
N PRO A 61 -12.41 -7.34 16.16
CA PRO A 61 -13.69 -7.13 16.83
C PRO A 61 -14.06 -5.64 16.97
N LEU A 62 -13.07 -4.76 16.93
CA LEU A 62 -13.24 -3.31 17.11
C LEU A 62 -13.06 -2.52 15.82
N GLU A 63 -12.22 -3.02 14.91
CA GLU A 63 -11.84 -2.29 13.71
C GLU A 63 -11.53 -3.23 12.55
N THR A 64 -11.72 -2.69 11.35
CA THR A 64 -11.23 -3.26 10.11
C THR A 64 -10.19 -2.30 9.56
N VAL A 65 -8.93 -2.74 9.49
CA VAL A 65 -7.79 -1.83 9.28
C VAL A 65 -6.75 -2.44 8.35
N TRP A 66 -6.23 -1.61 7.44
CA TRP A 66 -5.08 -1.97 6.61
C TRP A 66 -3.81 -1.99 7.45
N VAL A 67 -3.07 -3.09 7.37
CA VAL A 67 -1.82 -3.24 8.12
C VAL A 67 -0.69 -3.69 7.22
N PRO A 68 0.54 -3.20 7.47
CA PRO A 68 1.67 -3.52 6.63
C PRO A 68 2.04 -4.98 6.80
N VAL A 69 2.29 -5.66 5.69
CA VAL A 69 2.90 -6.99 5.69
C VAL A 69 4.37 -6.82 6.04
N ARG A 70 4.83 -7.56 7.05
CA ARG A 70 6.20 -7.50 7.55
C ARG A 70 6.85 -8.87 7.58
N ASP A 71 8.16 -8.89 7.33
CA ASP A 71 8.98 -10.08 7.45
C ASP A 71 9.33 -10.42 8.93
N VAL A 72 10.29 -11.31 9.15
CA VAL A 72 10.64 -11.84 10.49
C VAL A 72 11.39 -10.80 11.30
N GLU A 73 12.05 -9.89 10.60
CA GLU A 73 12.84 -8.78 11.15
C GLU A 73 11.99 -7.52 11.27
N THR A 74 10.67 -7.63 11.08
CA THR A 74 9.68 -6.54 11.12
C THR A 74 9.82 -5.51 10.00
N ILE A 75 10.55 -5.84 8.93
CA ILE A 75 10.73 -4.99 7.76
C ILE A 75 9.52 -5.12 6.83
N PRO A 76 8.98 -4.02 6.27
CA PRO A 76 7.90 -4.07 5.30
C PRO A 76 8.29 -4.87 4.04
N VAL A 77 7.41 -5.74 3.58
CA VAL A 77 7.60 -6.47 2.31
C VAL A 77 7.16 -5.57 1.16
N CYS A 78 8.05 -5.32 0.19
CA CYS A 78 7.83 -4.37 -0.89
C CYS A 78 8.28 -4.94 -2.25
N ASP A 79 7.74 -4.36 -3.34
CA ASP A 79 8.15 -4.68 -4.71
C ASP A 79 8.27 -3.38 -5.54
N PRO A 80 9.50 -2.93 -5.91
CA PRO A 80 10.76 -3.62 -5.68
C PRO A 80 11.12 -3.71 -4.17
N PRO A 81 11.91 -4.71 -3.76
CA PRO A 81 12.39 -4.83 -2.38
C PRO A 81 13.16 -3.58 -1.94
N ARG A 82 12.94 -3.15 -0.70
CA ARG A 82 13.73 -2.06 -0.10
C ARG A 82 15.04 -2.61 0.50
N PRO A 83 16.12 -1.81 0.53
CA PRO A 83 17.34 -2.16 1.26
C PRO A 83 17.04 -2.35 2.74
N ARG A 84 17.66 -3.34 3.38
CA ARG A 84 17.54 -3.46 4.85
C ARG A 84 18.43 -2.41 5.51
N PRO A 85 18.11 -1.98 6.75
CA PRO A 85 18.90 -0.99 7.46
C PRO A 85 20.39 -1.36 7.59
N GLU A 86 20.71 -2.64 7.71
CA GLU A 86 22.09 -3.15 7.76
C GLU A 86 22.82 -3.20 6.41
N ASP A 87 22.09 -3.08 5.29
CA ASP A 87 22.66 -3.12 3.94
C ASP A 87 23.13 -1.72 3.46
N VAL A 88 22.94 -0.67 4.28
CA VAL A 88 23.22 0.75 3.97
C VAL A 88 24.38 1.30 4.79
#